data_AF-A0A3C1WF19-F1
#
_entry.id   AF-A0A3C1WF19-F1
#
_cell.length_a   1.000
_cell.length_b   1.000
_cell.length_c   1.000
_cell.angle_alpha   90.00
_cell.angle_beta   90.00
_cell.angle_gamma   90.00
#
_symmetry.space_group_name_H-M   'P 1'
#
loop_
_entity.id
_entity.type
_entity.pdbx_description
1 polymer ?
#
loop_
_entity_poly.entity_id
_entity_poly.type
_entity_poly.pdbx_seq_one_letter_code
_entity_poly.pdbx_strand_id
1 'polypeptide(L)'
;MDGGKPVRSRKNFLVFGAPQIGSEEIAGVVDSLRRRWVGTGPKVSEFEQAFARYKGSSHAVAVNSCTAALHLSILSLGIGPGDEVITTGMTFCATVNAILHAGATPVLADCDPRTLNLDPNQVARKITKRTKAILPVHFAGLPCDMNALMKLAKAH
;
A
#
# COMPACT_ATOMS: atom_id res chain seq x y z
N MET A 1 9.83 26.51 29.31
CA MET A 1 10.04 27.35 28.11
C MET A 1 8.71 27.45 27.40
N ASP A 2 8.09 28.64 27.37
CA ASP A 2 6.68 28.82 26.95
C ASP A 2 6.47 28.87 25.42
N GLY A 3 7.41 28.35 24.63
CA GLY A 3 7.29 28.17 23.17
C GLY A 3 7.14 29.45 22.32
N GLY A 4 6.97 30.62 22.94
CA GLY A 4 6.81 31.90 22.25
C GLY A 4 5.52 32.02 21.42
N LYS A 5 5.39 33.12 20.68
CA LYS A 5 4.27 33.31 19.74
C LYS A 5 4.57 32.54 18.43
N PRO A 6 3.66 31.67 17.96
CA PRO A 6 3.85 30.95 16.69
C PRO A 6 4.06 31.90 15.51
N VAL A 7 5.05 31.61 14.67
CA VAL A 7 5.40 32.40 13.47
C VAL A 7 4.26 32.44 12.45
N ARG A 8 3.37 31.44 12.44
CA ARG A 8 2.17 31.39 11.59
C ARG A 8 0.90 31.45 12.42
N SER A 9 -0.02 32.33 12.05
CA SER A 9 -1.35 32.38 12.66
C SER A 9 -2.16 31.15 12.26
N ARG A 10 -3.10 30.73 13.14
CA ARG A 10 -4.05 29.64 12.82
C ARG A 10 -4.87 29.91 11.55
N LYS A 11 -5.12 31.19 11.23
CA LYS A 11 -5.88 31.60 10.04
C LYS A 11 -5.13 31.35 8.71
N ASN A 12 -3.79 31.32 8.74
CA ASN A 12 -2.94 31.15 7.56
C ASN A 12 -2.11 29.86 7.64
N PHE A 13 -2.63 28.84 8.33
CA PHE A 13 -1.94 27.57 8.45
C PHE A 13 -2.07 26.79 7.14
N LEU A 14 -0.96 26.61 6.44
CA LEU A 14 -0.89 25.79 5.23
C LEU A 14 -0.74 24.32 5.63
N VAL A 15 -1.74 23.51 5.30
CA VAL A 15 -1.72 22.06 5.52
C VAL A 15 -1.00 21.40 4.34
N PHE A 16 -0.09 20.45 4.61
CA PHE A 16 0.70 19.76 3.59
C PHE A 16 -0.17 18.97 2.60
N GLY A 17 -1.22 18.31 3.09
CA GLY A 17 -2.19 17.60 2.26
C GLY A 17 -3.58 17.68 2.89
N ALA A 18 -4.54 18.19 2.14
CA ALA A 18 -5.95 18.21 2.52
C ALA A 18 -6.75 17.39 1.49
N PRO A 19 -7.67 16.53 1.92
CA PRO A 19 -8.51 15.79 0.98
C PRO A 19 -9.43 16.77 0.24
N GLN A 20 -9.58 16.58 -1.07
CA GLN A 20 -10.57 17.30 -1.86
C GLN A 20 -11.93 16.62 -1.65
N ILE A 21 -12.78 17.21 -0.81
CA ILE A 21 -14.12 16.72 -0.51
C ILE A 21 -15.13 17.75 -1.02
N GLY A 22 -15.94 17.37 -2.01
CA GLY A 22 -16.97 18.18 -2.64
C GLY A 22 -18.38 17.76 -2.28
N SER A 23 -19.36 18.33 -2.99
CA SER A 23 -20.78 18.02 -2.80
C SER A 23 -21.11 16.57 -3.17
N GLU A 24 -20.40 15.98 -4.12
CA GLU A 24 -20.61 14.60 -4.57
C GLU A 24 -20.25 13.59 -3.47
N GLU A 25 -19.10 13.75 -2.82
CA GLU A 25 -18.69 12.89 -1.70
C GLU A 25 -19.67 12.98 -0.53
N ILE A 26 -20.11 14.21 -0.18
CA ILE A 26 -21.07 14.43 0.91
C ILE A 26 -22.42 13.79 0.58
N ALA A 27 -22.92 14.01 -0.65
CA ALA A 27 -24.15 13.39 -1.11
C ALA A 27 -24.07 11.86 -1.07
N GLY A 28 -22.93 11.28 -1.46
CA GLY A 28 -22.66 9.85 -1.38
C GLY A 28 -22.79 9.29 0.04
N VAL A 29 -22.28 9.99 1.06
CA VAL A 29 -22.43 9.58 2.47
C VAL A 29 -23.89 9.69 2.93
N VAL A 30 -24.54 10.83 2.68
CA VAL A 30 -25.95 11.07 3.04
C VAL A 30 -26.86 10.00 2.43
N ASP A 31 -26.61 9.64 1.19
CA ASP A 31 -27.32 8.62 0.44
C ASP A 31 -27.24 7.21 1.09
N SER A 32 -26.06 6.84 1.63
CA SER A 32 -25.88 5.60 2.42
C SER A 32 -26.66 5.64 3.73
N LEU A 33 -26.60 6.78 4.44
CA LEU A 33 -27.32 6.97 5.70
C LEU A 33 -28.84 6.88 5.51
N ARG A 34 -29.37 7.49 4.45
CA ARG A 34 -30.80 7.42 4.11
C ARG A 34 -31.26 6.01 3.77
N ARG A 35 -30.44 5.21 3.08
CA ARG A 35 -30.69 3.79 2.81
C ARG A 35 -30.56 2.89 4.04
N ARG A 36 -30.00 3.40 5.15
CA ARG A 36 -29.74 2.65 6.39
C ARG A 36 -28.83 1.43 6.19
N TRP A 37 -27.98 1.46 5.17
CA TRP A 37 -26.97 0.42 4.92
C TRP A 37 -25.59 1.06 4.92
N VAL A 38 -24.94 1.06 6.09
CA VAL A 38 -23.67 1.79 6.32
C VAL A 38 -22.42 0.90 6.24
N GLY A 39 -22.59 -0.41 6.37
CA GLY A 39 -21.51 -1.39 6.24
C GLY A 39 -21.29 -1.85 4.79
N THR A 40 -20.56 -2.96 4.63
CA THR A 40 -20.36 -3.62 3.34
C THR A 40 -21.70 -3.94 2.67
N GLY A 41 -21.85 -3.55 1.41
CA GLY A 41 -23.13 -3.62 0.70
C GLY A 41 -22.99 -3.18 -0.77
N PRO A 42 -24.09 -2.76 -1.41
CA PRO A 42 -24.12 -2.46 -2.84
C PRO A 42 -23.03 -1.47 -3.31
N LYS A 43 -22.79 -0.39 -2.55
CA LYS A 43 -21.75 0.60 -2.87
C LYS A 43 -20.33 0.02 -2.88
N VAL A 44 -20.05 -0.97 -2.03
CA VAL A 44 -18.75 -1.66 -2.04
C VAL A 44 -18.63 -2.49 -3.32
N SER A 45 -19.68 -3.23 -3.69
CA SER A 45 -19.67 -4.00 -4.94
C SER A 45 -19.55 -3.11 -6.19
N GLU A 46 -20.24 -1.98 -6.22
CA GLU A 46 -20.12 -0.99 -7.28
C GLU A 46 -18.70 -0.43 -7.38
N PHE A 47 -18.08 -0.11 -6.23
CA PHE A 47 -16.70 0.35 -6.17
C PHE A 47 -15.72 -0.72 -6.66
N GLU A 48 -15.86 -1.97 -6.21
CA GLU A 48 -15.02 -3.08 -6.66
C GLU A 48 -15.10 -3.27 -8.17
N GLN A 49 -16.31 -3.28 -8.73
CA GLN A 49 -16.51 -3.40 -10.17
C GLN A 49 -15.91 -2.20 -10.94
N ALA A 50 -16.10 -0.98 -10.45
CA ALA A 50 -15.53 0.22 -11.06
C ALA A 50 -14.00 0.21 -11.01
N PHE A 51 -13.42 -0.21 -9.87
CA PHE A 51 -11.97 -0.28 -9.69
C PHE A 51 -11.34 -1.38 -10.53
N ALA A 52 -11.97 -2.56 -10.61
CA ALA A 52 -11.54 -3.65 -11.49
C ALA A 52 -11.49 -3.18 -12.95
N ARG A 53 -12.53 -2.49 -13.44
CA ARG A 53 -12.56 -1.88 -14.78
C ARG A 53 -11.46 -0.83 -14.96
N TYR A 54 -11.30 0.09 -14.00
CA TYR A 54 -10.26 1.13 -14.06
C TYR A 54 -8.85 0.54 -14.14
N LYS A 55 -8.59 -0.56 -13.43
CA LYS A 55 -7.29 -1.24 -13.43
C LYS A 55 -7.10 -2.27 -14.54
N GLY A 56 -8.15 -2.61 -15.29
CA GLY A 56 -8.12 -3.72 -16.25
C GLY A 56 -7.93 -5.09 -15.59
N SER A 57 -8.35 -5.23 -14.32
CA SER A 57 -8.28 -6.50 -13.58
C SER A 57 -9.60 -7.27 -13.70
N SER A 58 -9.54 -8.59 -13.64
CA SER A 58 -10.75 -9.44 -13.61
C SER A 58 -11.51 -9.30 -12.28
N HIS A 59 -10.80 -8.99 -11.19
CA HIS A 59 -11.37 -8.89 -9.84
C HIS A 59 -10.75 -7.71 -9.08
N ALA A 60 -11.51 -7.16 -8.14
CA ALA A 60 -11.02 -6.24 -7.11
C ALA A 60 -11.76 -6.54 -5.81
N VAL A 61 -11.07 -6.40 -4.68
CA VAL A 61 -11.63 -6.63 -3.34
C VAL A 61 -11.37 -5.39 -2.50
N ALA A 62 -12.43 -4.78 -1.99
CA ALA A 62 -12.34 -3.62 -1.13
C ALA A 62 -12.08 -4.06 0.32
N VAL A 63 -11.15 -3.37 0.97
CA VAL A 63 -10.83 -3.57 2.39
C VAL A 63 -10.70 -2.21 3.07
N ASN A 64 -10.64 -2.21 4.40
CA ASN A 64 -10.65 -0.99 5.20
C ASN A 64 -9.34 -0.17 5.16
N SER A 65 -8.25 -0.72 4.61
CA SER A 65 -6.96 -0.05 4.53
C SER A 65 -5.98 -0.79 3.61
N CYS A 66 -4.96 -0.10 3.11
CA CYS A 66 -3.86 -0.75 2.39
C CYS A 66 -3.10 -1.76 3.26
N THR A 67 -2.99 -1.55 4.58
CA THR A 67 -2.38 -2.52 5.50
C THR A 67 -3.15 -3.83 5.51
N ALA A 68 -4.48 -3.78 5.57
CA ALA A 68 -5.32 -4.98 5.48
C ALA A 68 -5.17 -5.65 4.11
N ALA A 69 -5.08 -4.88 3.03
CA ALA A 69 -4.89 -5.41 1.67
C ALA A 69 -3.55 -6.15 1.54
N LEU A 70 -2.46 -5.56 2.04
CA LEU A 70 -1.14 -6.18 2.05
C LEU A 70 -1.13 -7.47 2.88
N HIS A 71 -1.67 -7.42 4.10
CA HIS A 71 -1.72 -8.58 4.97
C HIS A 71 -2.55 -9.71 4.35
N LEU A 72 -3.76 -9.41 3.84
CA LEU A 72 -4.61 -10.39 3.18
C LEU A 72 -3.93 -10.99 1.94
N SER A 73 -3.22 -10.16 1.16
CA SER A 73 -2.47 -10.63 -0.02
C SER A 73 -1.40 -11.64 0.37
N ILE A 74 -0.62 -11.37 1.42
CA ILE A 74 0.43 -12.28 1.91
C ILE A 74 -0.20 -13.60 2.41
N LEU A 75 -1.27 -13.53 3.22
CA LEU A 75 -1.97 -14.73 3.69
C LEU A 75 -2.55 -15.55 2.52
N SER A 76 -3.10 -14.88 1.50
CA SER A 76 -3.69 -15.56 0.33
C SER A 76 -2.66 -16.33 -0.52
N LEU A 77 -1.39 -15.92 -0.46
CA LEU A 77 -0.27 -16.61 -1.11
C LEU A 77 0.26 -17.79 -0.27
N GLY A 78 -0.30 -18.03 0.93
CA GLY A 78 0.15 -19.07 1.85
C GLY A 78 1.50 -18.79 2.51
N ILE A 79 1.96 -17.53 2.49
CA ILE A 79 3.24 -17.11 3.06
C ILE A 79 3.10 -17.00 4.59
N GLY A 80 4.04 -17.61 5.32
CA GLY A 80 3.98 -17.64 6.78
C GLY A 80 5.31 -17.94 7.48
N PRO A 81 5.29 -18.57 8.68
CA PRO A 81 6.49 -18.89 9.44
C PRO A 81 7.53 -19.66 8.64
N GLY A 82 8.77 -19.16 8.66
CA GLY A 82 9.89 -19.74 7.90
C GLY A 82 10.05 -19.20 6.48
N ASP A 83 9.09 -18.43 5.96
CA ASP A 83 9.22 -17.76 4.67
C ASP A 83 9.84 -16.37 4.79
N GLU A 84 10.46 -15.92 3.71
CA GLU A 84 11.05 -14.59 3.57
C GLU A 84 10.29 -13.77 2.52
N VAL A 85 10.04 -12.50 2.81
CA VAL A 85 9.51 -11.53 1.85
C VAL A 85 10.48 -10.37 1.71
N ILE A 86 10.99 -10.14 0.50
CA ILE A 86 11.93 -9.06 0.22
C ILE A 86 11.16 -7.76 0.02
N THR A 87 11.56 -6.70 0.73
CA THR A 87 11.03 -5.34 0.56
C THR A 87 12.13 -4.31 0.83
N THR A 88 11.81 -3.03 0.93
CA THR A 88 12.77 -1.96 1.25
C THR A 88 12.50 -1.32 2.61
N GLY A 89 13.55 -0.81 3.25
CA GLY A 89 13.41 0.08 4.41
C GLY A 89 12.87 1.47 4.04
N MET A 90 12.98 1.86 2.76
CA MET A 90 12.42 3.10 2.22
C MET A 90 10.92 2.94 1.92
N THR A 91 10.12 2.78 2.96
CA THR A 91 8.67 2.55 2.86
C THR A 91 7.93 3.02 4.11
N PHE A 92 6.60 2.99 4.07
CA PHE A 92 5.78 3.10 5.28
C PHE A 92 5.76 1.78 6.06
N CYS A 93 5.76 1.84 7.39
CA CYS A 93 5.91 0.65 8.25
C CYS A 93 4.85 -0.45 8.03
N ALA A 94 3.67 -0.10 7.50
CA ALA A 94 2.63 -1.07 7.15
C ALA A 94 3.14 -2.21 6.25
N THR A 95 4.07 -1.92 5.34
CA THR A 95 4.67 -2.92 4.43
C THR A 95 5.37 -4.03 5.21
N VAL A 96 6.23 -3.65 6.17
CA VAL A 96 6.97 -4.60 7.02
C VAL A 96 6.03 -5.26 8.03
N ASN A 97 5.11 -4.50 8.62
CA ASN A 97 4.15 -5.03 9.58
C ASN A 97 3.24 -6.10 8.96
N ALA A 98 2.82 -5.94 7.71
CA ALA A 98 2.02 -6.95 7.01
C ALA A 98 2.76 -8.29 6.88
N ILE A 99 4.07 -8.26 6.60
CA ILE A 99 4.93 -9.45 6.53
C ILE A 99 5.03 -10.11 7.91
N LEU A 100 5.32 -9.31 8.94
CA LEU A 100 5.45 -9.79 10.32
C LEU A 100 4.13 -10.35 10.86
N HIS A 101 3.00 -9.72 10.57
CA HIS A 101 1.67 -10.19 11.00
C HIS A 101 1.27 -11.51 10.34
N ALA A 102 1.73 -11.78 9.12
CA ALA A 102 1.59 -13.09 8.50
C ALA A 102 2.52 -14.16 9.12
N GLY A 103 3.45 -13.77 9.99
CA GLY A 103 4.45 -14.66 10.61
C GLY A 103 5.71 -14.88 9.77
N ALA A 104 5.83 -14.22 8.62
CA ALA A 104 7.00 -14.31 7.75
C ALA A 104 8.11 -13.33 8.16
N THR A 105 9.30 -13.51 7.58
CA THR A 105 10.48 -12.69 7.86
C THR A 105 10.69 -11.61 6.78
N PRO A 106 10.67 -10.31 7.12
CA PRO A 106 10.99 -9.26 6.17
C PRO A 106 12.49 -9.22 5.89
N VAL A 107 12.87 -9.26 4.62
CA VAL A 107 14.26 -9.13 4.17
C VAL A 107 14.42 -7.78 3.48
N LEU A 108 15.14 -6.85 4.12
CA LEU A 108 15.27 -5.49 3.63
C LEU A 108 16.39 -5.38 2.59
N ALA A 109 16.03 -5.03 1.35
CA ALA A 109 16.89 -4.63 0.25
C ALA A 109 16.92 -3.10 0.11
N ASP A 110 18.06 -2.54 -0.27
CA ASP A 110 18.22 -1.10 -0.43
C ASP A 110 17.53 -0.58 -1.70
N CYS A 111 17.38 0.74 -1.81
CA CYS A 111 16.74 1.43 -2.92
C CYS A 111 17.77 2.13 -3.84
N ASP A 112 17.37 2.43 -5.09
CA ASP A 112 18.17 3.33 -5.94
C ASP A 112 18.08 4.75 -5.34
N PRO A 113 19.20 5.41 -5.01
CA PRO A 113 19.20 6.69 -4.30
C PRO A 113 18.59 7.85 -5.11
N ARG A 114 18.41 7.69 -6.42
CA ARG A 114 17.81 8.70 -7.30
C ARG A 114 16.29 8.57 -7.38
N THR A 115 15.77 7.35 -7.27
CA THR A 115 14.33 7.07 -7.43
C THR A 115 13.65 6.74 -6.12
N LEU A 116 14.42 6.32 -5.12
CA LEU A 116 13.97 5.76 -3.85
C LEU A 116 13.13 4.48 -3.99
N ASN A 117 13.03 3.94 -5.20
CA ASN A 117 12.42 2.65 -5.48
C ASN A 117 13.39 1.51 -5.17
N LEU A 118 12.82 0.35 -4.83
CA LEU A 118 13.55 -0.88 -4.56
C LEU A 118 14.50 -1.24 -5.72
N ASP A 119 15.81 -1.40 -5.43
CA ASP A 119 16.83 -1.73 -6.44
C ASP A 119 16.80 -3.24 -6.78
N PRO A 120 16.50 -3.63 -8.04
CA PRO A 120 16.51 -5.03 -8.45
C PRO A 120 17.83 -5.76 -8.18
N ASN A 121 18.97 -5.07 -8.22
CA ASN A 121 20.27 -5.68 -7.92
C ASN A 121 20.42 -6.04 -6.44
N GLN A 122 19.86 -5.20 -5.56
CA GLN A 122 19.84 -5.46 -4.12
C GLN A 122 18.88 -6.61 -3.79
N VAL A 123 17.76 -6.70 -4.51
CA VAL A 123 16.84 -7.83 -4.42
C VAL A 123 17.54 -9.13 -4.81
N ALA A 124 18.19 -9.17 -5.98
CA ALA A 124 18.87 -10.37 -6.48
C ALA A 124 19.89 -10.94 -5.49
N ARG A 125 20.63 -10.07 -4.79
CA ARG A 125 21.63 -10.46 -3.76
C ARG A 125 21.02 -11.05 -2.49
N LYS A 126 19.72 -10.82 -2.25
CA LYS A 126 19.01 -11.22 -1.03
C LYS A 126 18.04 -12.37 -1.23
N ILE A 127 17.85 -12.84 -2.46
CA ILE A 127 17.04 -14.02 -2.74
C ILE A 127 17.69 -15.25 -2.09
N THR A 128 16.89 -16.01 -1.34
CA THR A 128 17.26 -17.30 -0.76
C THR A 128 16.22 -18.35 -1.13
N LYS A 129 16.46 -19.62 -0.75
CA LYS A 129 15.46 -20.69 -0.90
C LYS A 129 14.17 -20.45 -0.10
N ARG A 130 14.19 -19.55 0.89
CA ARG A 130 13.02 -19.18 1.70
C ARG A 130 12.26 -17.99 1.13
N THR A 131 12.79 -17.29 0.13
CA THR A 131 12.12 -16.14 -0.47
C THR A 131 10.85 -16.57 -1.20
N LYS A 132 9.69 -16.03 -0.79
CA LYS A 132 8.38 -16.33 -1.39
C LYS A 132 7.74 -15.16 -2.13
N ALA A 133 8.14 -13.93 -1.81
CA ALA A 133 7.62 -12.76 -2.49
C ALA A 133 8.64 -11.61 -2.51
N ILE A 134 8.48 -10.74 -3.50
CA ILE A 134 9.09 -9.42 -3.56
C ILE A 134 7.93 -8.42 -3.44
N LEU A 135 8.00 -7.54 -2.44
CA LEU A 135 6.98 -6.54 -2.14
C LEU A 135 7.52 -5.12 -2.38
N PRO A 136 7.48 -4.62 -3.64
CA PRO A 136 7.98 -3.29 -3.99
C PRO A 136 7.00 -2.18 -3.61
N VAL A 137 7.51 -0.94 -3.53
CA VAL A 137 6.75 0.28 -3.25
C VAL A 137 7.03 1.27 -4.34
N HIS A 138 5.99 1.72 -5.05
CA HIS A 138 6.10 2.79 -6.05
C HIS A 138 6.21 4.15 -5.33
N PHE A 139 7.44 4.51 -4.95
CA PHE A 139 7.73 5.62 -4.07
C PHE A 139 7.25 6.94 -4.68
N ALA A 140 6.50 7.73 -3.90
CA ALA A 140 5.93 9.01 -4.32
C ALA A 140 5.13 8.96 -5.65
N GLY A 141 4.58 7.80 -6.02
CA GLY A 141 3.85 7.60 -7.27
C GLY A 141 4.74 7.25 -8.48
N LEU A 142 6.06 7.21 -8.32
CA LEU A 142 6.99 6.76 -9.36
C LEU A 142 7.00 5.22 -9.45
N PRO A 143 6.65 4.62 -10.60
CA PRO A 143 6.67 3.17 -10.75
C PRO A 143 8.07 2.57 -10.56
N CYS A 144 8.14 1.41 -9.92
CA CYS A 144 9.37 0.62 -9.86
C CYS A 144 9.69 0.03 -11.24
N ASP A 145 10.92 -0.43 -11.44
CA ASP A 145 11.27 -1.27 -12.58
C ASP A 145 10.64 -2.67 -12.45
N MET A 146 9.35 -2.74 -12.78
CA MET A 146 8.58 -3.97 -12.70
C MET A 146 9.08 -5.02 -13.69
N ASN A 147 9.70 -4.62 -14.80
CA ASN A 147 10.26 -5.58 -15.75
C ASN A 147 11.43 -6.34 -15.12
N ALA A 148 12.36 -5.64 -14.47
CA ALA A 148 13.48 -6.25 -13.77
C ALA A 148 13.02 -7.09 -12.56
N LEU A 149 12.11 -6.57 -11.74
CA LEU A 149 11.60 -7.29 -10.57
C LEU A 149 10.82 -8.56 -10.97
N MET A 150 9.98 -8.49 -12.01
CA MET A 150 9.24 -9.65 -12.50
C MET A 150 10.17 -10.68 -13.15
N LYS A 151 11.27 -10.26 -13.77
CA LYS A 151 12.29 -11.19 -14.28
C LYS A 151 12.93 -11.98 -13.15
N LEU A 152 13.26 -11.34 -12.03
CA LEU A 152 13.77 -12.02 -10.84
C LEU A 152 12.72 -12.99 -10.27
N ALA A 153 11.48 -12.53 -10.09
CA ALA A 153 10.39 -13.35 -9.55
C ALA A 153 10.06 -14.58 -10.41
N LYS A 154 10.27 -14.54 -11.73
CA LYS A 154 10.05 -15.69 -12.63
C LYS A 154 11.20 -16.68 -12.66
N ALA A 155 12.41 -16.24 -12.30
CA ALA A 155 13.62 -17.05 -12.39
C ALA A 155 13.88 -17.90 -11.12
N HIS A 156 13.15 -17.65 -10.04
CA HIS A 156 13.33 -18.24 -8.72
C HIS A 156 12.00 -18.73 -8.15
#